data_AF-A0A947LFB6-F1
#
_entry.id   AF-A0A947LFB6-F1
#
_cell.length_a   1.000
_cell.length_b   1.000
_cell.length_c   1.000
_cell.angle_alpha   90.00
_cell.angle_beta   90.00
_cell.angle_gamma   90.00
#
_symmetry.space_group_name_H-M   'P 1'
#
loop_
_entity.id
_entity.type
_entity.pdbx_description
1 polymer ?
#
loop_
_entity_poly.entity_id
_entity_poly.type
_entity_poly.pdbx_seq_one_letter_code
_entity_poly.pdbx_strand_id
1 'polypeptide(L)' 'MNKRIYKLFALLLLAIFFLPYIIKIKELDLVVLLIAGLALPAYDFFTSKDES' A
#
# COMPACT_ATOMS: atom_id res chain seq x y z
N MET A 1 9.52 9.58 18.44
CA MET A 1 8.43 9.32 17.47
C MET A 1 8.77 8.08 16.66
N ASN A 2 8.05 6.97 16.84
CA ASN A 2 8.40 5.68 16.22
C ASN A 2 8.13 5.70 14.71
N LYS A 3 9.17 5.91 13.89
CA LYS A 3 9.12 5.96 12.41
C LYS A 3 8.39 4.75 11.80
N ARG A 4 8.50 3.56 12.41
CA ARG A 4 7.77 2.35 12.00
C ARG A 4 6.25 2.46 12.12
N ILE A 5 5.75 3.14 13.15
CA ILE A 5 4.30 3.34 13.35
C ILE A 5 3.76 4.27 12.25
N TYR A 6 4.47 5.34 11.92
CA TYR A 6 4.08 6.24 10.83
C TYR A 6 4.06 5.54 9.48
N LYS A 7 5.07 4.71 9.18
CA LYS A 7 5.09 3.89 7.95
C LYS A 7 3.91 2.90 7.90
N LEU A 8 3.56 2.26 9.03
CA LEU A 8 2.37 1.40 9.16
C LEU A 8 1.08 2.17 8.87
N PHE A 9 0.89 3.30 9.53
CA PHE A 9 -0.30 4.13 9.35
C PHE A 9 -0.42 4.63 7.91
N ALA A 10 0.68 5.04 7.27
CA ALA A 10 0.68 5.44 5.87
C ALA A 10 0.26 4.30 4.93
N LEU A 11 0.78 3.09 5.15
CA LEU A 11 0.41 1.91 4.35
C LEU A 11 -1.07 1.53 4.54
N LEU A 12 -1.56 1.57 5.78
CA LEU A 12 -2.94 1.24 6.13
C LEU A 12 -3.92 2.26 5.53
N LEU A 13 -3.57 3.54 5.57
CA LEU A 13 -4.37 4.62 4.98
C LEU A 13 -4.41 4.50 3.45
N LEU A 14 -3.28 4.16 2.82
CA LEU A 14 -3.21 3.89 1.37
C LEU A 14 -4.07 2.68 0.98
N ALA A 15 -4.00 1.60 1.77
CA ALA A 15 -4.82 0.41 1.54
C ALA A 15 -6.31 0.71 1.64
N ILE A 16 -6.74 1.44 2.68
CA ILE A 16 -8.14 1.87 2.85
C ILE A 16 -8.57 2.78 1.70
N PHE A 17 -7.69 3.66 1.23
CA PHE A 17 -7.99 4.53 0.11
C PHE A 17 -8.20 3.75 -1.19
N PHE A 18 -7.36 2.75 -1.50
CA PHE A 18 -7.45 1.94 -2.72
C PHE A 18 -8.52 0.85 -2.67
N LEU A 19 -8.86 0.30 -1.50
CA LEU A 19 -9.83 -0.78 -1.33
C LEU A 19 -11.19 -0.54 -2.02
N PRO A 20 -11.87 0.62 -1.86
CA PRO A 20 -13.14 0.87 -2.53
C PRO A 20 -12.99 0.94 -4.05
N TYR A 21 -11.84 1.41 -4.57
CA TYR A 21 -11.60 1.46 -6.01
C TYR A 21 -11.38 0.07 -6.60
N ILE A 22 -10.63 -0.79 -5.91
CA ILE A 22 -10.42 -2.19 -6.33
C ILE A 22 -11.77 -2.94 -6.43
N ILE A 23 -12.68 -2.69 -5.48
CA ILE A 23 -13.99 -3.35 -5.45
C ILE A 23 -14.97 -2.76 -6.48
N LYS A 24 -14.90 -1.44 -6.71
CA LYS A 24 -15.86 -0.71 -7.55
C LYS A 24 -15.48 -0.74 -9.03
N ILE A 25 -14.19 -0.88 -9.36
CA ILE A 25 -13.69 -0.93 -10.72
C ILE A 25 -13.84 -2.35 -11.27
N LYS A 26 -14.56 -2.49 -12.39
CA LYS A 26 -14.73 -3.75 -13.12
C LYS A 26 -13.64 -4.00 -14.16
N GLU A 27 -12.79 -3.00 -14.42
CA GLU A 27 -11.71 -3.09 -15.39
C GLU A 27 -10.46 -3.71 -14.75
N LEU A 28 -10.03 -4.85 -15.28
CA LEU A 28 -8.90 -5.60 -14.74
C LEU A 28 -7.58 -4.84 -14.83
N ASP A 29 -7.33 -4.10 -15.91
CA ASP A 29 -6.09 -3.30 -16.07
C ASP A 29 -5.91 -2.28 -14.94
N LEU A 30 -6.98 -1.56 -14.60
CA LEU A 30 -6.96 -0.58 -13.52
C LEU A 30 -6.82 -1.25 -12.15
N VAL A 31 -7.47 -2.40 -11.94
CA VAL A 31 -7.33 -3.17 -10.70
C VAL A 31 -5.90 -3.67 -10.51
N VAL A 32 -5.27 -4.19 -11.57
CA VAL A 32 -3.86 -4.61 -11.54
C VAL A 32 -2.94 -3.41 -11.24
N LEU A 33 -3.20 -2.25 -11.85
CA LEU A 33 -2.44 -1.04 -11.58
C LEU A 33 -2.56 -0.59 -10.10
N LEU A 34 -3.77 -0.63 -9.52
CA LEU A 34 -3.98 -0.29 -8.12
C LEU A 34 -3.30 -1.28 -7.17
N ILE A 35 -3.38 -2.58 -7.47
CA ILE A 35 -2.72 -3.62 -6.67
C ILE A 35 -1.20 -3.45 -6.76
N ALA A 36 -0.64 -3.18 -7.94
CA ALA A 36 0.78 -2.91 -8.12
C ALA A 36 1.21 -1.63 -7.36
N GLY A 37 0.39 -0.59 -7.39
CA GLY A 37 0.61 0.65 -6.64
C GLY A 37 0.57 0.47 -5.11
N LEU A 38 -0.17 -0.52 -4.61
CA LEU A 38 -0.15 -0.92 -3.20
C LEU A 38 1.03 -1.85 -2.87
N ALA A 39 1.40 -2.73 -3.80
CA ALA A 39 2.43 -3.74 -3.60
C ALA A 39 3.83 -3.13 -3.42
N LEU A 40 4.16 -2.05 -4.15
CA LEU A 40 5.44 -1.35 -4.01
C LEU A 40 5.69 -0.79 -2.60
N PRO A 41 4.81 0.05 -2.02
CA PRO A 41 4.99 0.56 -0.66
C PRO A 41 4.82 -0.53 0.41
N ALA A 42 4.01 -1.57 0.15
CA ALA A 42 3.96 -2.73 1.03
C ALA A 42 5.31 -3.46 1.06
N TYR A 43 5.90 -3.70 -0.12
CA TYR A 43 7.22 -4.31 -0.25
C TYR A 43 8.30 -3.45 0.42
N ASP A 44 8.29 -2.12 0.18
CA ASP A 44 9.19 -1.18 0.84
C ASP A 44 9.05 -1.24 2.38
N PHE A 45 7.82 -1.34 2.89
CA PHE A 45 7.55 -1.48 4.31
C PHE A 45 8.11 -2.78 4.90
N PHE A 46 7.95 -3.91 4.22
CA PHE A 46 8.46 -5.21 4.66
C PHE A 46 9.99 -5.36 4.48
N THR A 47 10.56 -4.74 3.43
CA THR A 47 11.99 -4.83 3.09
C THR A 47 12.84 -3.75 3.75
N SER A 48 12.25 -2.68 4.31
CA SER A 48 12.92 -1.63 5.11
C SER A 48 13.53 -2.15 6.44
N LYS A 49 14.01 -3.39 6.48
CA LYS A 49 14.52 -4.05 7.68
C LYS A 49 15.94 -3.64 8.07
N ASP A 50 16.63 -2.81 7.28
CA ASP A 50 18.03 -2.42 7.54
C ASP A 50 18.31 -0.92 7.35
N GLU A 51 17.62 -0.08 8.11
CA GLU A 51 18.17 1.23 8.47
C GLU A 51 18.21 1.33 9.99
N SER A 52 19.23 0.66 10.53
CA SER A 52 19.70 0.81 11.90
C SER A 52 20.26 2.20 12.15
#